data_AF-A0A829QHL0-F1
#
_entry.id   AF-A0A829QHL0-F1
#
_cell.length_a   1.000
_cell.length_b   1.000
_cell.length_c   1.000
_cell.angle_alpha   90.00
_cell.angle_beta   90.00
_cell.angle_gamma   90.00
#
_symmetry.space_group_name_H-M   'P 1'
#
loop_
_entity.id
_entity.type
_entity.pdbx_description
1 polymer ?
#
loop_
_entity_poly.entity_id
_entity_poly.type
_entity_poly.pdbx_seq_one_letter_code
_entity_poly.pdbx_strand_id
1 'polypeptide(L)'
;MAYAVRIHETGGPEVLRGENVQVGAPGPGEVRIRHHAVGLNFADVYFRTGVYPVALPAGMGVAGSGIIEAVGPGVSQFGPGTASPTRAARWVLTAPSA
;
A
#
# COMPACT_ATOMS: atom_id res chain seq x y z
N MET A 1 12.07 -1.39 8.85
CA MET A 1 10.83 -1.33 9.64
C MET A 1 10.02 -0.13 9.18
N ALA A 2 8.76 -0.34 8.81
CA ALA A 2 7.79 0.71 8.49
C ALA A 2 6.59 0.59 9.42
N TYR A 3 5.87 1.70 9.64
CA TYR A 3 4.62 1.68 10.41
C TYR A 3 3.43 1.60 9.47
N ALA A 4 2.48 0.73 9.78
CA ALA A 4 1.33 0.43 8.95
C ALA A 4 0.04 0.38 9.78
N VAL A 5 -1.08 0.82 9.18
CA VAL A 5 -2.42 0.54 9.72
C VAL A 5 -2.96 -0.72 9.06
N ARG A 6 -3.41 -1.68 9.87
CA ARG A 6 -3.92 -2.99 9.42
C ARG A 6 -5.23 -3.34 10.09
N ILE A 7 -5.95 -4.27 9.47
CA ILE A 7 -7.11 -4.96 10.03
C ILE A 7 -6.85 -6.46 10.03
N HIS A 8 -7.22 -7.13 11.13
CA HIS A 8 -7.16 -8.60 11.27
C HIS A 8 -8.55 -9.23 11.21
N GLU A 9 -9.58 -8.39 11.31
CA GLU A 9 -11.00 -8.69 11.22
C GLU A 9 -11.71 -7.45 10.66
N THR A 10 -12.89 -7.63 10.06
CA THR A 10 -13.70 -6.50 9.59
C THR A 10 -14.58 -5.94 10.72
N GLY A 11 -14.88 -4.65 10.69
CA GLY A 11 -15.69 -4.01 11.73
C GLY A 11 -15.73 -2.48 11.68
N GLY A 12 -16.06 -1.88 12.83
CA GLY A 12 -15.98 -0.44 13.03
C GLY A 12 -14.54 0.06 13.12
N PRO A 13 -14.33 1.37 13.35
CA PRO A 13 -12.99 1.96 13.44
C PRO A 13 -12.04 1.29 14.44
N GLU A 14 -12.57 0.66 15.49
CA GLU A 14 -11.85 -0.07 16.53
C GLU A 14 -11.01 -1.25 16.04
N VAL A 15 -11.28 -1.77 14.84
CA VAL A 15 -10.48 -2.86 14.24
C VAL A 15 -9.16 -2.37 13.63
N LEU A 16 -8.97 -1.05 13.50
CA LEU A 16 -7.76 -0.44 12.94
C LEU A 16 -6.61 -0.53 13.95
N ARG A 17 -5.56 -1.28 13.58
CA ARG A 17 -4.37 -1.48 14.42
C ARG A 17 -3.15 -0.88 13.77
N GLY A 18 -2.40 -0.10 14.53
CA GLY A 18 -1.10 0.42 14.13
C GLY A 18 0.02 -0.54 14.49
N GLU A 19 0.80 -0.96 13.50
CA GLU A 19 1.80 -2.03 13.65
C GLU A 19 3.10 -1.69 12.93
N ASN A 20 4.22 -2.12 13.51
CA ASN A 20 5.50 -2.13 12.81
C ASN A 20 5.57 -3.36 11.90
N VAL A 21 5.86 -3.14 10.62
CA VAL A 21 5.97 -4.17 9.61
C VAL A 21 7.33 -4.12 8.91
N GLN A 22 7.77 -5.29 8.46
CA GLN A 22 8.90 -5.39 7.53
C GLN A 22 8.38 -5.28 6.11
N VAL A 23 8.92 -4.35 5.34
CA VAL A 23 8.65 -4.20 3.91
C VAL A 23 9.82 -4.80 3.16
N GLY A 24 9.57 -5.91 2.45
CA GLY A 24 10.56 -6.61 1.66
C GLY A 24 11.06 -5.81 0.45
N ALA A 25 11.85 -6.47 -0.39
CA ALA A 25 12.13 -5.98 -1.74
C ALA A 25 10.86 -6.08 -2.61
N PRO A 26 10.65 -5.16 -3.58
CA PRO A 26 9.55 -5.27 -4.53
C PRO A 26 9.71 -6.52 -5.41
N GLY A 27 8.60 -7.23 -5.67
CA GLY A 27 8.54 -8.35 -6.59
C GLY A 27 8.47 -7.92 -8.06
N PRO A 28 8.31 -8.88 -9.00
CA PRO A 28 8.22 -8.57 -10.43
C PRO A 28 7.06 -7.63 -10.75
N GLY A 29 7.35 -6.61 -11.56
CA GLY A 29 6.40 -5.56 -11.89
C GLY A 29 6.15 -4.60 -10.74
N GLU A 30 6.82 -4.71 -9.59
CA GLU A 30 6.49 -3.90 -8.43
C GLU A 30 7.45 -2.75 -8.12
N VAL A 31 6.99 -1.72 -7.40
CA VAL A 31 7.85 -0.67 -6.82
C VAL A 31 7.62 -0.52 -5.32
N ARG A 32 8.69 -0.21 -4.59
CA ARG A 32 8.63 0.15 -3.17
C ARG A 32 8.70 1.66 -3.03
N ILE A 33 7.74 2.24 -2.32
CA ILE A 33 7.61 3.68 -2.16
C ILE A 33 7.67 4.04 -0.69
N ARG A 34 8.47 5.06 -0.36
CA ARG A 34 8.39 5.75 0.93
C ARG A 34 7.36 6.87 0.82
N HIS A 35 6.20 6.63 1.43
CA HIS A 35 5.11 7.59 1.43
C HIS A 35 5.49 8.88 2.15
N HIS A 36 5.11 10.01 1.56
CA HIS A 36 5.12 11.33 2.20
C HIS A 36 3.69 11.77 2.56
N ALA A 37 2.71 11.35 1.76
CA ALA A 37 1.29 11.54 2.03
C ALA A 37 0.51 10.25 1.74
N VAL A 38 -0.54 10.02 2.52
CA VAL A 38 -1.50 8.92 2.34
C VAL A 38 -2.88 9.54 2.19
N GLY A 39 -3.59 9.18 1.13
CA GLY A 39 -4.93 9.68 0.85
C GLY A 39 -5.97 8.88 1.61
N LEU A 40 -6.86 9.57 2.33
CA LEU A 40 -8.01 8.98 2.98
C LEU A 40 -9.22 9.01 2.03
N ASN A 41 -9.82 7.85 1.79
CA ASN A 41 -10.97 7.71 0.91
C ASN A 41 -12.11 6.98 1.61
N PHE A 42 -13.36 7.26 1.19
CA PHE A 42 -14.51 6.54 1.75
C PHE A 42 -14.47 5.03 1.44
N ALA A 43 -13.79 4.63 0.37
CA ALA A 43 -13.54 3.22 0.05
C ALA A 43 -12.80 2.47 1.17
N ASP A 44 -11.98 3.15 1.97
CA ASP A 44 -11.28 2.54 3.11
C ASP A 44 -12.28 2.05 4.17
N VAL A 45 -13.42 2.74 4.31
CA VAL A 45 -14.53 2.28 5.16
C VAL A 45 -15.10 0.97 4.64
N TYR A 46 -15.31 0.84 3.32
CA TYR A 46 -15.88 -0.37 2.72
C TYR A 46 -14.97 -1.59 2.86
N PHE A 47 -13.65 -1.41 2.75
CA PHE A 47 -12.70 -2.48 3.05
C PHE A 47 -12.71 -2.84 4.54
N ARG A 48 -12.69 -1.85 5.43
CA ARG A 48 -12.70 -2.07 6.89
C ARG A 48 -13.97 -2.76 7.36
N THR A 49 -15.15 -2.36 6.86
CA THR A 49 -16.43 -2.95 7.26
C THR A 49 -16.72 -4.29 6.55
N GLY A 50 -15.90 -4.69 5.57
CA GLY A 50 -16.04 -5.94 4.83
C GLY A 50 -17.04 -5.90 3.68
N VAL A 51 -17.58 -4.71 3.33
CA VAL A 51 -18.40 -4.52 2.12
C VAL A 51 -17.57 -4.85 0.88
N TYR A 52 -16.30 -4.42 0.88
CA TYR A 52 -15.31 -4.87 -0.09
C TYR A 52 -14.44 -5.96 0.55
N PRO A 53 -14.53 -7.21 0.08
CA PRO A 53 -13.80 -8.32 0.70
C PRO A 53 -12.31 -8.20 0.45
N VAL A 54 -11.50 -8.50 1.47
CA VAL A 54 -10.03 -8.54 1.42
C VAL A 54 -9.51 -9.74 2.18
N ALA A 55 -8.36 -10.26 1.75
CA ALA A 55 -7.64 -11.27 2.52
C ALA A 55 -7.04 -10.65 3.78
N LEU A 56 -7.37 -11.21 4.95
CA LEU A 56 -6.89 -10.76 6.24
C LEU A 56 -5.62 -11.55 6.65
N PRO A 57 -4.67 -10.92 7.37
CA PRO A 57 -4.65 -9.51 7.79
C PRO A 57 -4.32 -8.57 6.63
N ALA A 58 -5.13 -7.52 6.45
CA ALA A 58 -4.99 -6.56 5.36
C ALA A 58 -4.35 -5.24 5.82
N GLY A 59 -3.58 -4.60 4.95
CA GLY A 59 -3.19 -3.19 5.12
C GLY A 59 -4.31 -2.26 4.67
N MET A 60 -4.39 -1.08 5.29
CA MET A 60 -5.40 -0.07 4.97
C MET A 60 -4.89 1.02 4.03
N GLY A 61 -5.83 1.65 3.33
CA GLY A 61 -5.60 2.71 2.36
C GLY A 61 -5.70 2.21 0.92
N VAL A 62 -5.97 3.12 -0.01
CA VAL A 62 -5.88 2.83 -1.46
C VAL A 62 -5.19 3.93 -2.27
N ALA A 63 -4.69 4.98 -1.61
CA ALA A 63 -4.04 6.09 -2.28
C ALA A 63 -2.89 6.66 -1.45
N GLY A 64 -1.85 7.11 -2.14
CA GLY A 64 -0.73 7.79 -1.50
C GLY A 64 0.17 8.50 -2.51
N SER A 65 1.20 9.16 -2.00
CA SER A 65 2.29 9.70 -2.82
C SER A 65 3.59 9.64 -2.05
N GLY A 66 4.70 9.52 -2.79
CA GLY A 66 6.02 9.44 -2.18
C GLY A 66 7.13 9.27 -3.19
N ILE A 67 8.27 8.82 -2.69
CA ILE A 67 9.47 8.59 -3.48
C ILE A 67 9.68 7.09 -3.66
N ILE A 68 9.95 6.68 -4.90
CA ILE A 68 10.33 5.30 -5.21
C ILE A 68 11.73 5.04 -4.62
N GLU A 69 11.84 4.03 -3.74
CA GLU A 69 13.11 3.64 -3.12
C GLU A 69 13.72 2.42 -3.79
N ALA A 70 12.91 1.56 -4.39
CA ALA A 70 13.37 0.38 -5.12
C ALA A 70 12.33 -0.01 -6.18
N VAL A 71 12.81 -0.63 -7.25
CA VAL A 71 11.97 -1.22 -8.31
C VAL A 71 12.28 -2.70 -8.42
N GLY A 72 11.26 -3.50 -8.71
CA GLY A 72 11.37 -4.93 -8.91
C GLY A 72 11.65 -5.29 -10.37
N PRO A 73 11.89 -6.58 -10.66
CA PRO A 73 12.17 -7.05 -12.01
C PRO A 73 11.08 -6.66 -13.01
N GLY A 74 11.47 -6.21 -14.20
CA GLY A 74 10.53 -5.87 -15.28
C GLY A 74 9.89 -4.48 -15.19
N VAL A 75 10.19 -3.69 -14.15
CA VAL A 75 9.83 -2.27 -14.10
C VAL A 75 10.90 -1.45 -14.82
N SER A 76 10.52 -0.78 -15.91
CA SER A 76 11.42 0.04 -16.74
C SER A 76 11.00 1.51 -16.80
N GLN A 77 9.72 1.78 -16.54
CA GLN A 77 9.11 3.10 -16.58
C GLN A 77 9.41 3.96 -15.33
N PHE A 78 9.99 3.36 -14.29
CA PHE A 78 10.30 4.01 -13.03
C PHE A 78 11.71 3.67 -12.55
N GLY A 79 12.31 4.57 -11.77
CA GLY A 79 13.59 4.34 -11.12
C GLY A 79 13.59 4.87 -9.68
N PRO A 80 14.55 4.43 -8.83
CA PRO A 80 14.74 5.01 -7.51
C PRO A 80 14.94 6.52 -7.56
N GLY A 81 14.31 7.26 -6.65
CA GLY A 81 14.34 8.72 -6.57
C GLY A 81 13.21 9.44 -7.30
N THR A 82 12.44 8.74 -8.15
CA THR A 82 11.30 9.33 -8.87
C THR A 82 10.09 9.56 -7.95
N ALA A 83 9.44 10.72 -8.08
CA ALA A 83 8.18 11.04 -7.39
C ALA A 83 6.99 10.37 -8.09
N SER A 84 6.10 9.74 -7.33
CA SER A 84 4.97 8.98 -7.88
C SER A 84 3.66 9.21 -7.10
N PRO A 85 2.55 9.61 -7.76
CA PRO A 85 1.21 9.49 -7.21
C PRO A 85 0.70 8.04 -7.37
N THR A 86 0.04 7.49 -6.36
CA THR A 86 -0.30 6.06 -6.32
C THR A 86 -1.78 5.82 -6.04
N ARG A 87 -2.36 4.84 -6.74
CA ARG A 87 -3.70 4.25 -6.49
C ARG A 87 -3.56 2.79 -6.04
N ALA A 88 -2.83 2.56 -4.96
CA ALA A 88 -2.96 1.35 -4.14
C ALA A 88 -2.22 1.60 -2.82
N ALA A 89 -2.83 1.28 -1.68
CA ALA A 89 -2.07 1.05 -0.47
C ALA A 89 -1.80 -0.44 -0.36
N ARG A 90 -0.86 -0.86 -1.18
CA ARG A 90 -0.06 -2.02 -0.86
C ARG A 90 1.36 -1.48 -0.76
N TRP A 91 2.05 -1.85 0.32
CA TRP A 91 3.41 -1.43 0.70
C TRP A 91 4.48 -1.69 -0.37
N VAL A 92 4.03 -2.30 -1.46
CA VAL A 92 4.66 -2.63 -2.72
C VAL A 92 3.55 -2.50 -3.78
N LEU A 93 3.71 -1.62 -4.77
CA LEU A 93 2.73 -1.46 -5.86
C LEU A 93 3.09 -2.38 -7.01
N THR A 94 2.12 -2.96 -7.72
CA THR A 94 2.35 -3.50 -9.07
C THR A 94 2.20 -2.38 -10.09
N ALA A 95 3.26 -2.03 -10.81
CA ALA A 95 3.23 -1.23 -12.02
C ALA A 95 2.53 -2.03 -13.13
N PRO A 96 1.64 -1.41 -13.93
CA PRO A 96 1.03 -2.09 -15.06
C PRO A 96 2.14 -2.53 -16.03
N SER A 97 2.04 -3.77 -16.50
CA SER A 97 2.81 -4.21 -17.67
C SER A 97 2.40 -3.34 -18.86
N ALA A 98 3.39 -2.89 -19.64
CA ALA A 98 3.13 -2.38 -20.98
C ALA A 98 2.46 -3.45 -21.85
#